data_AF-A0A7X7JSB0-F1
#
_entry.id   AF-A0A7X7JSB0-F1
#
_cell.length_a   1.000
_cell.length_b   1.000
_cell.length_c   1.000
_cell.angle_alpha   90.00
_cell.angle_beta   90.00
_cell.angle_gamma   90.00
#
_symmetry.space_group_name_H-M   'P 1'
#
loop_
_entity.id
_entity.type
_entity.pdbx_description
1 polymer ?
#
loop_
_entity_poly.entity_id
_entity_poly.type
_entity_poly.pdbx_seq_one_letter_code
_entity_poly.pdbx_strand_id
1 'polypeptide(L)'
;DVRLFRADRILSMAVTDERFEPPEGFKLDDYLEGQWGVYRGDPVSVRVRFYDEFNVISRVKAETAHRRRAVLRQVEPGVWEYTDTILGEPEFRAWLRSFGSSAEVIEPATMREELISSAKRMKQMYERQVDADEER
;
A
#
# COMPACT_ATOMS: atom_id res chain seq x y z
N ASP A 1 -14.81 -16.15 -15.89
CA ASP A 1 -13.91 -14.98 -15.78
C ASP A 1 -13.52 -14.79 -14.33
N VAL A 2 -12.25 -14.48 -14.03
CA VAL A 2 -11.74 -14.34 -12.66
C VAL A 2 -11.79 -12.87 -12.23
N ARG A 3 -12.42 -12.61 -11.09
CA ARG A 3 -12.61 -11.26 -10.54
C ARG A 3 -12.08 -11.17 -9.12
N LEU A 4 -11.51 -10.02 -8.78
CA LEU A 4 -10.99 -9.71 -7.46
C LEU A 4 -11.95 -8.76 -6.74
N PHE A 5 -12.38 -9.13 -5.54
CA PHE A 5 -13.33 -8.36 -4.75
C PHE A 5 -12.73 -7.99 -3.38
N ARG A 6 -13.13 -6.82 -2.89
CA ARG A 6 -12.84 -6.40 -1.51
C ARG A 6 -13.76 -7.12 -0.54
N ALA A 7 -13.19 -7.85 0.41
CA ALA A 7 -13.96 -8.61 1.40
C ALA A 7 -14.86 -7.71 2.26
N ASP A 8 -14.38 -6.50 2.61
CA ASP A 8 -15.13 -5.51 3.40
C ASP A 8 -16.34 -4.90 2.65
N ARG A 9 -16.50 -5.20 1.35
CA ARG A 9 -17.64 -4.75 0.53
C ARG A 9 -18.63 -5.87 0.22
N ILE A 10 -18.44 -7.06 0.76
CA ILE A 10 -19.38 -8.17 0.60
C ILE A 10 -20.54 -7.96 1.58
N LEU A 11 -21.74 -7.66 1.04
CA LEU A 11 -22.94 -7.41 1.86
C LEU A 11 -23.54 -8.70 2.42
N SER A 12 -23.52 -9.77 1.63
CA SER A 12 -24.03 -11.09 2.01
C SER A 12 -23.37 -12.17 1.16
N MET A 13 -23.35 -13.39 1.69
CA MET A 13 -22.89 -14.58 0.99
C MET A 13 -23.73 -15.77 1.44
N ALA A 14 -24.14 -16.61 0.50
CA ALA A 14 -24.90 -17.83 0.77
C ALA A 14 -24.26 -18.99 0.01
N VAL A 15 -24.19 -20.16 0.64
CA VAL A 15 -23.76 -21.40 -0.01
C VAL A 15 -24.94 -21.92 -0.83
N THR A 16 -24.68 -22.30 -2.07
CA THR A 16 -25.66 -22.91 -2.97
C THR A 16 -25.31 -24.38 -3.22
N ASP A 17 -26.27 -25.14 -3.77
CA ASP A 17 -26.03 -26.52 -4.21
C ASP A 17 -25.31 -26.60 -5.57
N GLU A 18 -24.99 -25.46 -6.17
CA GLU A 18 -24.27 -25.37 -7.44
C GLU A 18 -22.79 -25.69 -7.23
N ARG A 19 -22.25 -26.55 -8.09
CA ARG A 19 -20.82 -26.85 -8.15
C ARG A 19 -20.20 -26.10 -9.32
N PHE A 20 -18.98 -25.61 -9.12
CA PHE A 20 -18.16 -25.05 -10.19
C PHE A 20 -16.85 -25.83 -10.29
N GLU A 21 -16.34 -25.94 -11.51
CA GLU A 21 -14.99 -26.42 -11.76
C GLU A 21 -14.04 -25.21 -11.82
N PRO A 22 -12.95 -25.19 -11.02
CA PRO A 22 -11.93 -24.17 -11.16
C PRO A 22 -11.38 -24.14 -12.59
N PRO A 23 -11.09 -22.95 -13.16
CA PRO A 23 -10.49 -22.88 -14.49
C PRO A 23 -9.17 -23.67 -14.54
N GLU A 24 -9.00 -24.46 -15.59
CA GLU A 24 -7.81 -25.29 -15.77
C GLU A 24 -6.54 -24.44 -15.74
N GLY A 25 -5.55 -24.86 -14.94
CA GLY A 25 -4.27 -24.17 -14.80
C GLY A 25 -4.30 -22.85 -13.99
N PHE A 26 -5.44 -22.45 -13.42
CA PHE A 26 -5.49 -21.25 -12.58
C PHE A 26 -4.68 -21.43 -11.28
N LYS A 27 -3.73 -20.52 -11.06
CA LYS A 27 -2.94 -20.44 -9.83
C LYS A 27 -3.16 -19.08 -9.17
N LEU A 28 -3.74 -19.09 -7.97
CA LEU A 28 -4.06 -17.87 -7.23
C LEU A 28 -2.81 -17.04 -6.92
N ASP A 29 -1.71 -17.69 -6.53
CA ASP A 29 -0.43 -17.04 -6.25
C ASP A 29 0.08 -16.23 -7.44
N ASP A 30 0.03 -16.82 -8.64
CA ASP A 30 0.50 -16.18 -9.87
C ASP A 30 -0.43 -15.01 -10.25
N TYR A 31 -1.75 -15.18 -10.03
CA TYR A 31 -2.74 -14.16 -10.33
C TYR A 31 -2.64 -12.92 -9.43
N LEU A 32 -2.27 -13.11 -8.15
CA LEU A 32 -2.14 -12.04 -7.17
C LEU A 32 -0.72 -11.45 -7.12
N GLU A 33 0.22 -11.99 -7.89
CA GLU A 33 1.61 -11.53 -7.88
C GLU A 33 1.70 -10.03 -8.21
N GLY A 34 2.44 -9.29 -7.40
CA GLY A 34 2.62 -7.84 -7.56
C GLY A 34 1.43 -6.99 -7.08
N GLN A 35 0.22 -7.52 -6.95
CA GLN A 35 -0.97 -6.76 -6.53
C GLN A 35 -0.81 -6.20 -5.12
N TRP A 36 -1.02 -4.89 -4.96
CA TRP A 36 -1.09 -4.25 -3.65
C TRP A 36 -2.50 -4.23 -3.06
N GLY A 37 -3.51 -4.29 -3.93
CA GLY A 37 -4.90 -4.38 -3.54
C GLY A 37 -5.76 -4.81 -4.71
N VAL A 38 -6.95 -4.23 -4.83
CA VAL A 38 -7.90 -4.63 -5.88
C VAL A 38 -7.73 -3.85 -7.17
N TYR A 39 -6.99 -2.73 -7.14
CA TYR A 39 -6.79 -1.89 -8.30
C TYR A 39 -5.75 -2.48 -9.25
N ARG A 40 -6.16 -2.67 -10.51
CA ARG A 40 -5.25 -3.06 -11.59
C ARG A 40 -4.76 -1.81 -12.32
N GLY A 41 -3.45 -1.68 -12.41
CA GLY A 41 -2.77 -0.67 -13.22
C GLY A 41 -1.50 -1.28 -13.81
N ASP A 42 -0.66 -0.45 -14.42
CA ASP A 42 0.63 -0.91 -14.93
C ASP A 42 1.60 -1.23 -13.79
N PRO A 43 2.54 -2.18 -14.00
CA PRO A 43 3.60 -2.45 -13.03
C PRO A 43 4.47 -1.20 -12.79
N VAL A 44 4.72 -0.88 -11.52
CA VAL A 44 5.58 0.23 -11.11
C VAL A 44 6.72 -0.29 -10.25
N SER A 45 7.96 0.02 -10.63
CA SER A 45 9.12 -0.25 -9.78
C SER A 45 9.24 0.84 -8.72
N VAL A 46 9.35 0.43 -7.46
CA VAL A 46 9.38 1.35 -6.31
C VAL A 46 10.64 1.16 -5.50
N ARG A 47 11.15 2.26 -4.95
CA ARG A 47 12.22 2.27 -3.96
C ARG A 47 11.87 3.24 -2.85
N VAL A 48 11.78 2.71 -1.63
CA VAL A 48 11.30 3.43 -0.45
C VAL A 48 12.30 3.26 0.67
N ARG A 49 12.64 4.36 1.35
CA ARG A 49 13.44 4.35 2.56
C ARG A 49 12.51 4.39 3.77
N PHE A 50 12.75 3.49 4.72
CA PHE A 50 12.07 3.45 6.01
C PHE A 50 13.04 3.81 7.12
N TYR A 51 12.58 4.63 8.05
CA TYR A 51 13.31 5.02 9.25
C TYR A 51 12.75 4.20 10.42
N ASP A 52 13.62 3.52 11.17
CA ASP A 52 13.26 2.56 12.22
C ASP A 52 12.84 3.27 13.52
N GLU A 53 11.73 3.98 13.43
CA GLU A 53 11.04 4.63 14.55
C GLU A 53 9.77 3.81 14.87
N PHE A 54 9.36 3.75 16.14
CA PHE A 54 8.05 3.20 16.53
C PHE A 54 7.64 1.84 15.90
N ASN A 55 8.57 0.88 15.77
CA ASN A 55 8.35 -0.45 15.19
C ASN A 55 8.01 -0.48 13.68
N VAL A 56 8.35 0.57 12.92
CA VAL A 56 8.11 0.65 11.47
C VAL A 56 8.63 -0.58 10.74
N ILE A 57 9.84 -1.04 11.03
CA ILE A 57 10.47 -2.16 10.28
C ILE A 57 9.75 -3.48 10.55
N SER A 58 9.34 -3.75 11.79
CA SER A 58 8.56 -4.93 12.13
C SER A 58 7.22 -4.94 11.38
N ARG A 59 6.57 -3.77 11.29
CA ARG A 59 5.32 -3.61 10.54
C ARG A 59 5.51 -3.82 9.04
N VAL A 60 6.53 -3.21 8.44
CA VAL A 60 6.85 -3.40 7.01
C VAL A 60 7.11 -4.87 6.72
N LYS A 61 7.93 -5.57 7.52
CA LYS A 61 8.19 -7.00 7.37
C LYS A 61 6.90 -7.84 7.42
N ALA A 62 6.04 -7.60 8.40
CA ALA A 62 4.79 -8.34 8.54
C ALA A 62 3.84 -8.10 7.36
N GLU A 63 3.63 -6.83 6.99
CA GLU A 63 2.68 -6.44 5.95
C GLU A 63 3.18 -6.78 4.53
N THR A 64 4.48 -7.01 4.34
CA THR A 64 5.08 -7.37 3.03
C THR A 64 5.57 -8.82 2.95
N ALA A 65 5.36 -9.65 3.99
CA ALA A 65 5.88 -11.03 4.05
C ALA A 65 5.42 -11.93 2.87
N HIS A 66 4.26 -11.64 2.29
CA HIS A 66 3.71 -12.37 1.14
C HIS A 66 4.36 -11.98 -0.20
N ARG A 67 5.16 -10.92 -0.23
CA ARG A 67 5.73 -10.33 -1.46
C ARG A 67 7.09 -10.94 -1.77
N ARG A 68 7.09 -12.02 -2.56
CA ARG A 68 8.29 -12.82 -2.86
C ARG A 68 9.41 -12.07 -3.58
N ARG A 69 9.07 -11.05 -4.38
CA ARG A 69 10.02 -10.25 -5.16
C ARG A 69 10.48 -8.98 -4.43
N ALA A 70 9.84 -8.64 -3.31
CA ALA A 70 10.23 -7.48 -2.53
C ALA A 70 11.56 -7.75 -1.81
N VAL A 71 12.41 -6.75 -1.76
CA VAL A 71 13.66 -6.77 -1.01
C VAL A 71 13.61 -5.69 0.04
N LEU A 72 13.85 -6.06 1.29
CA LEU A 72 13.99 -5.13 2.41
C LEU A 72 15.35 -5.35 3.05
N ARG A 73 16.21 -4.33 2.99
CA ARG A 73 17.59 -4.41 3.50
C ARG A 73 17.94 -3.21 4.36
N GLN A 74 18.72 -3.42 5.40
CA GLN A 74 19.28 -2.32 6.17
C GLN A 74 20.43 -1.71 5.36
N VAL A 75 20.38 -0.39 5.16
CA VAL A 75 21.43 0.35 4.43
C VAL A 75 22.33 1.13 5.38
N GLU A 76 21.78 1.56 6.52
CA GLU A 76 22.50 2.25 7.60
C GLU A 76 21.84 1.90 8.96
N PRO A 77 22.49 2.15 10.11
CA PRO A 77 21.85 1.99 11.41
C PRO A 77 20.52 2.75 11.48
N GLY A 78 19.42 2.03 11.73
CA GLY A 78 18.07 2.61 11.77
C GLY A 78 17.46 3.00 10.41
N VAL A 79 18.13 2.72 9.28
CA VAL A 79 17.63 3.07 7.94
C VAL A 79 17.55 1.82 7.07
N TRP A 80 16.38 1.57 6.51
CA TRP A 80 16.11 0.43 5.66
C TRP A 80 15.63 0.87 4.29
N GLU A 81 15.99 0.11 3.26
CA GLU A 81 15.53 0.31 1.90
C GLU A 81 14.67 -0.87 1.47
N TYR A 82 13.46 -0.55 1.01
CA TYR A 82 12.50 -1.45 0.41
C TYR A 82 12.47 -1.22 -1.10
N THR A 83 12.61 -2.29 -1.88
CA THR A 83 12.46 -2.27 -3.34
C THR A 83 11.52 -3.36 -3.80
N ASP A 84 10.63 -3.06 -4.75
CA ASP A 84 9.66 -4.01 -5.28
C ASP A 84 9.13 -3.56 -6.65
N THR A 85 8.42 -4.46 -7.35
CA THR A 85 7.56 -4.15 -8.49
C THR A 85 6.10 -4.37 -8.09
N ILE A 86 5.32 -3.31 -8.05
CA ILE A 86 3.93 -3.32 -7.57
C ILE A 86 2.92 -3.12 -8.69
N LEU A 87 1.70 -3.59 -8.47
CA LEU A 87 0.49 -3.23 -9.20
C LEU A 87 -0.46 -2.56 -8.20
N GLY A 88 -1.20 -1.54 -8.61
CA GLY A 88 -2.08 -0.81 -7.70
C GLY A 88 -1.39 0.32 -6.92
N GLU A 89 -0.67 1.19 -7.64
CA GLU A 89 0.03 2.35 -7.08
C GLU A 89 -0.81 3.20 -6.11
N PRO A 90 -2.10 3.52 -6.36
CA PRO A 90 -2.89 4.33 -5.42
C PRO A 90 -3.01 3.70 -4.02
N GLU A 91 -3.15 2.37 -3.94
CA GLU A 91 -3.26 1.63 -2.69
C GLU A 91 -1.90 1.54 -1.99
N PHE A 92 -0.80 1.37 -2.75
CA PHE A 92 0.56 1.42 -2.21
C PHE A 92 0.89 2.80 -1.62
N ARG A 93 0.52 3.89 -2.31
CA ARG A 93 0.69 5.24 -1.75
C ARG A 93 -0.13 5.46 -0.48
N ALA A 94 -1.32 4.85 -0.37
CA ALA A 94 -2.12 4.91 0.85
C ALA A 94 -1.43 4.18 2.02
N TRP A 95 -0.87 3.00 1.74
CA TRP A 95 -0.07 2.26 2.69
C TRP A 95 1.15 3.07 3.15
N LEU A 96 1.90 3.69 2.24
CA LEU A 96 3.04 4.55 2.60
C LEU A 96 2.65 5.72 3.50
N ARG A 97 1.54 6.40 3.22
CA ARG A 97 1.05 7.50 4.06
C ARG A 97 0.76 7.06 5.50
N SER A 98 0.43 5.79 5.73
CA SER A 98 0.16 5.26 7.07
C SER A 98 1.40 5.17 7.97
N PHE A 99 2.60 5.38 7.43
CA PHE A 99 3.85 5.47 8.19
C PHE A 99 4.27 6.91 8.50
N GLY A 100 3.52 7.91 8.01
CA GLY A 100 3.83 9.31 8.24
C GLY A 100 5.23 9.69 7.76
N SER A 101 6.01 10.36 8.62
CA SER A 101 7.37 10.81 8.32
C SER A 101 8.42 9.70 8.32
N SER A 102 8.08 8.48 8.74
CA SER A 102 9.03 7.36 8.82
C SER A 102 9.16 6.58 7.50
N ALA A 103 8.54 7.07 6.41
CA ALA A 103 8.67 6.51 5.06
C ALA A 103 8.94 7.61 4.03
N GLU A 104 9.94 7.39 3.18
CA GLU A 104 10.35 8.32 2.12
C GLU A 104 10.45 7.58 0.78
N VAL A 105 9.75 8.07 -0.24
CA VAL A 105 9.88 7.54 -1.60
C VAL A 105 11.13 8.12 -2.26
N ILE A 106 12.03 7.22 -2.67
CA ILE A 106 13.21 7.52 -3.46
C ILE A 106 12.84 7.47 -4.95
N GLU A 107 12.14 6.41 -5.38
CA GLU A 107 11.66 6.22 -6.75
C GLU A 107 10.28 5.55 -6.78
N PRO A 108 9.44 5.84 -7.80
CA PRO A 108 9.68 6.78 -8.90
C PRO A 108 9.43 8.25 -8.49
N ALA A 109 9.98 9.19 -9.26
CA ALA A 109 9.83 10.63 -9.01
C ALA A 109 8.35 11.07 -9.03
N THR A 110 7.55 10.50 -9.93
CA THR A 110 6.10 10.77 -10.04
C THR A 110 5.37 10.45 -8.73
N MET A 111 5.62 9.27 -8.15
CA MET A 111 5.04 8.87 -6.87
C MET A 111 5.46 9.82 -5.73
N ARG A 112 6.72 10.26 -5.75
CA ARG A 112 7.25 11.24 -4.79
C ARG A 112 6.51 12.57 -4.88
N GLU A 113 6.30 13.10 -6.09
CA GLU A 113 5.56 14.35 -6.33
C GLU A 113 4.11 14.28 -5.85
N GLU A 114 3.45 13.15 -6.05
CA GLU A 114 2.08 12.92 -5.58
C GLU A 114 2.00 12.91 -4.04
N LEU A 115 2.94 12.25 -3.37
CA LEU A 115 3.03 12.24 -1.90
C LEU A 115 3.37 13.62 -1.33
N ILE A 116 4.27 14.38 -1.97
CA ILE A 116 4.56 15.77 -1.61
C ILE A 116 3.28 16.61 -1.70
N SER A 117 2.52 16.46 -2.79
CA SER A 117 1.27 17.17 -2.98
C SER A 117 0.24 16.82 -1.90
N SER A 118 0.15 15.53 -1.53
CA SER A 118 -0.69 15.08 -0.42
C SER A 118 -0.26 15.66 0.93
N ALA A 119 1.05 15.67 1.21
CA ALA A 119 1.60 16.20 2.45
C ALA A 119 1.37 17.72 2.58
N LYS A 120 1.50 18.48 1.48
CA LYS A 120 1.18 19.91 1.45
C LYS A 120 -0.28 20.19 1.81
N ARG A 121 -1.23 19.42 1.25
CA ARG A 121 -2.65 19.54 1.60
C ARG A 121 -2.90 19.20 3.06
N MET A 122 -2.30 18.13 3.56
CA MET A 122 -2.41 17.73 4.96
C MET A 122 -1.86 18.83 5.89
N LYS A 123 -0.69 19.38 5.58
CA LYS A 123 -0.11 20.52 6.31
C LYS A 123 -1.08 21.71 6.36
N GLN A 124 -1.66 22.09 5.22
CA GLN A 124 -2.65 23.18 5.16
C GLN A 124 -3.88 22.91 6.05
N MET A 125 -4.36 21.67 6.11
CA MET A 125 -5.50 21.30 6.97
C MET A 125 -5.20 21.51 8.45
N TYR A 126 -3.97 21.19 8.89
CA TYR A 126 -3.56 21.39 10.28
C TYR A 126 -3.14 22.83 10.60
N GLU A 127 -2.67 23.59 9.61
CA GLU A 127 -2.34 25.01 9.77
C GLU A 127 -3.59 25.90 9.82
N ARG A 128 -4.69 25.44 9.22
CA ARG A 128 -5.99 26.10 9.32
C ARG A 128 -6.50 25.90 10.74
N GLN A 129 -6.22 26.89 11.60
CA GLN A 129 -6.81 26.98 12.94
C GLN A 129 -8.30 26.67 12.85
N VAL A 130 -8.78 25.80 13.74
CA VAL A 130 -10.21 25.73 14.03
C VAL A 130 -10.52 27.05 14.70
N ASP A 131 -11.04 28.01 13.93
CA ASP A 131 -11.60 29.23 14.50
C ASP A 131 -12.57 28.80 15.58
N ALA A 132 -12.33 29.28 16.80
CA ALA A 132 -13.12 29.01 17.99
C ALA A 132 -14.48 29.73 17.93
N ASP A 133 -15.21 29.53 16.83
CA ASP A 133 -16.56 30.00 16.62
C ASP A 133 -17.53 28.83 16.88
N GLU A 134 -17.69 28.43 18.14
CA GLU A 134 -18.93 27.73 18.55
C GLU A 134 -19.26 27.77 20.06
N GLU A 135 -18.62 28.61 20.87
CA GLU A 135 -19.11 28.91 22.23
C GLU A 135 -18.90 30.39 22.60
N ARG A 136 -19.80 31.26 22.13
CA ARG A 136 -20.22 32.48 22.85
C ARG A 136 -21.59 32.97 22.39
#